data_AF-A0AAV8WUL1-F1
#
_entry.id   AF-A0AAV8WUL1-F1
#
_cell.length_a   1.000
_cell.length_b   1.000
_cell.length_c   1.000
_cell.angle_alpha   90.00
_cell.angle_beta   90.00
_cell.angle_gamma   90.00
#
_symmetry.space_group_name_H-M   'P 1'
#
loop_
_entity.id
_entity.type
_entity.pdbx_description
1 polymer ?
#
loop_
_entity_poly.entity_id
_entity_poly.type
_entity_poly.pdbx_seq_one_letter_code
_entity_poly.pdbx_strand_id
1 'polypeptide(L)'
;MEKKVQRNIPGTTLSTQNGQLLISSGVPSLDSLLGGGLPVGTVVLIEEDFHGSYSKIVLKYFLAEGIVSKHSTLIASQDVNPSNIIKELPAVIESDTEPESKPSKISGDINKMKIAFRYQNLPTTDSSTCNVKHIGHFYDLSKNMSLSDIENSDIYYWTGQRIENGSKTFTNPAYNELLKSIKNKIKEEKFFLKDNPEKRSILRIGIHSLGSPMWLPHRKSIHSIDSSRDLDMFIFCLRALVRSAYAVAVITVPTHLYHEISLDRCIHSSDIAMRLQAFSGTELENNQSLSDYNGFFYLTKLAAINSLASKHPGSVEYGF
;
A
#
# COMPACT_ATOMS: atom_id res chain seq x y z
N MET A 1 4.48 -17.17 35.22
CA MET A 1 4.89 -16.75 33.87
C MET A 1 3.77 -17.11 32.91
N GLU A 2 2.83 -16.20 32.69
CA GLU A 2 1.77 -16.42 31.69
C GLU A 2 2.42 -16.43 30.31
N LYS A 3 2.32 -17.56 29.60
CA LYS A 3 2.64 -17.61 28.17
C LYS A 3 1.70 -16.63 27.48
N LYS A 4 2.20 -15.47 27.04
CA LYS A 4 1.50 -14.61 26.08
C LYS A 4 1.21 -15.47 24.85
N VAL A 5 -0.03 -15.93 24.71
CA VAL A 5 -0.51 -16.57 23.49
C VAL A 5 -0.30 -15.54 22.39
N GLN A 6 0.68 -15.79 21.53
CA GLN A 6 0.95 -14.95 20.37
C GLN A 6 -0.27 -15.07 19.47
N ARG A 7 -1.17 -14.10 19.56
CA ARG A 7 -2.39 -14.06 18.75
C ARG A 7 -1.95 -13.82 17.31
N ASN A 8 -1.85 -14.89 16.53
CA ASN A 8 -1.45 -14.81 15.14
C ASN A 8 -2.58 -14.17 14.34
N ILE A 9 -2.34 -12.99 13.78
CA ILE A 9 -3.27 -12.36 12.84
C ILE A 9 -2.90 -12.90 11.45
N PRO A 10 -3.83 -13.47 10.68
CA PRO A 10 -3.56 -13.94 9.31
C PRO A 10 -2.91 -12.84 8.46
N GLY A 11 -2.08 -13.18 7.46
CA GLY A 11 -1.48 -12.18 6.57
C GLY A 11 -0.52 -11.18 7.24
N THR A 12 0.01 -11.52 8.44
CA THR A 12 0.98 -10.69 9.16
C THR A 12 2.27 -11.43 9.45
N THR A 13 3.37 -10.67 9.52
CA THR A 13 4.64 -11.14 10.07
C THR A 13 5.17 -10.18 11.11
N LEU A 14 6.11 -10.64 11.93
CA LEU A 14 6.90 -9.76 12.77
C LEU A 14 8.25 -9.48 12.09
N SER A 15 8.56 -8.21 11.92
CA SER A 15 9.87 -7.75 11.49
C SER A 15 10.94 -8.24 12.47
N THR A 16 11.98 -8.88 11.93
CA THR A 16 13.12 -9.38 12.73
C THR A 16 13.98 -8.24 13.28
N GLN A 17 13.95 -7.06 12.65
CA GLN A 17 14.84 -5.94 12.99
C GLN A 17 14.30 -5.08 14.14
N ASN A 18 12.99 -4.84 14.17
CA ASN A 18 12.37 -3.89 15.11
C ASN A 18 11.08 -4.41 15.76
N GLY A 19 10.74 -5.69 15.57
CA GLY A 19 9.59 -6.34 16.20
C GLY A 19 8.23 -5.79 15.76
N GLN A 20 8.18 -5.01 14.68
CA GLN A 20 6.94 -4.46 14.15
C GLN A 20 6.10 -5.51 13.47
N LEU A 21 4.78 -5.39 13.62
CA LEU A 21 3.84 -6.16 12.83
C LEU A 21 3.81 -5.57 11.42
N LEU A 22 4.14 -6.39 10.41
CA LEU A 22 4.14 -6.02 9.00
C LEU A 22 3.00 -6.75 8.29
N ILE A 23 2.44 -6.10 7.27
CA ILE A 23 1.52 -6.69 6.29
C ILE A 23 2.11 -6.57 4.89
N SER A 24 1.74 -7.47 3.99
CA SER A 24 2.14 -7.34 2.59
C SER A 24 1.44 -6.16 1.91
N SER A 25 2.16 -5.46 1.03
CA SER A 25 1.60 -4.47 0.09
C SER A 25 0.83 -5.11 -1.08
N GLY A 26 0.89 -6.43 -1.23
CA GLY A 26 0.42 -7.17 -2.41
C GLY A 26 1.43 -7.20 -3.55
N VAL A 27 2.59 -6.52 -3.39
CA VAL A 27 3.69 -6.52 -4.37
C VAL A 27 4.97 -7.05 -3.69
N PRO A 28 5.38 -8.30 -3.98
CA PRO A 28 6.54 -8.93 -3.35
C PRO A 28 7.85 -8.14 -3.40
N SER A 29 8.16 -7.57 -4.57
CA SER A 29 9.37 -6.78 -4.79
C SER A 29 9.37 -5.49 -3.97
N LEU A 30 8.19 -4.84 -3.85
CA LEU A 30 8.00 -3.66 -3.02
C LEU A 30 8.14 -4.00 -1.54
N ASP A 31 7.57 -5.12 -1.09
CA ASP A 31 7.69 -5.56 0.30
C ASP A 31 9.16 -5.79 0.67
N SER A 32 9.93 -6.45 -0.20
CA SER A 32 11.37 -6.62 -0.01
C SER A 32 12.09 -5.28 0.13
N LEU A 33 11.76 -4.32 -0.73
CA LEU A 33 12.35 -2.97 -0.71
C LEU A 33 12.02 -2.21 0.58
N LEU A 34 10.80 -2.38 1.12
CA LEU A 34 10.35 -1.74 2.36
C LEU A 34 10.85 -2.46 3.63
N GLY A 35 11.59 -3.56 3.48
CA GLY A 35 12.13 -4.34 4.60
C GLY A 35 11.21 -5.42 5.12
N GLY A 36 10.39 -6.01 4.24
CA GLY A 36 9.51 -7.14 4.49
C GLY A 36 8.01 -6.83 4.45
N GLY A 37 7.62 -5.59 4.12
CA GLY A 37 6.23 -5.16 4.00
C GLY A 37 5.92 -3.82 4.64
N LEU A 38 4.63 -3.52 4.79
CA LEU A 38 4.09 -2.28 5.37
C LEU A 38 3.89 -2.43 6.87
N PRO A 39 4.47 -1.58 7.72
CA PRO A 39 4.25 -1.64 9.16
C PRO A 39 2.82 -1.26 9.55
N VAL A 40 2.23 -2.00 10.48
CA VAL A 40 0.92 -1.65 11.06
C VAL A 40 1.03 -0.34 11.84
N GLY A 41 0.06 0.54 11.65
CA GLY A 41 0.03 1.87 12.26
C GLY A 41 0.65 2.97 11.40
N THR A 42 0.81 2.75 10.09
CA THR A 42 1.41 3.72 9.17
C THR A 42 0.47 4.26 8.10
N VAL A 43 0.81 5.46 7.63
CA VAL A 43 0.27 6.03 6.39
C VAL A 43 1.33 6.00 5.30
N VAL A 44 1.02 5.33 4.20
CA VAL A 44 1.83 5.22 2.99
C VAL A 44 1.24 6.14 1.94
N LEU A 45 2.04 7.10 1.47
CA LEU A 45 1.69 8.04 0.42
C LEU A 45 2.31 7.58 -0.90
N ILE A 46 1.49 7.45 -1.93
CA ILE A 46 1.92 7.19 -3.30
C ILE A 46 1.67 8.46 -4.11
N GLU A 47 2.73 9.03 -4.63
CA GLU A 47 2.67 10.16 -5.54
C GLU A 47 2.25 9.66 -6.93
N GLU A 48 1.19 10.24 -7.48
CA GLU A 48 0.69 9.91 -8.81
C GLU A 48 1.39 10.78 -9.87
N ASP A 49 1.85 10.13 -10.94
CA ASP A 49 2.19 10.80 -12.18
C ASP A 49 0.93 11.36 -12.88
N PHE A 50 1.11 11.95 -14.07
CA PHE A 50 0.02 12.59 -14.81
C PHE A 50 -1.16 11.64 -15.13
N HIS A 51 -0.88 10.34 -15.32
CA HIS A 51 -1.91 9.36 -15.65
C HIS A 51 -2.42 8.58 -14.43
N GLY A 52 -1.69 8.56 -13.31
CA GLY A 52 -2.03 7.87 -12.06
C GLY A 52 -2.22 6.36 -12.18
N SER A 53 -1.90 5.76 -13.32
CA SER A 53 -2.28 4.39 -13.67
C SER A 53 -1.54 3.36 -12.80
N TYR A 54 -0.23 3.51 -12.64
CA TYR A 54 0.58 2.62 -11.80
C TYR A 54 0.27 2.79 -10.31
N SER A 55 0.04 4.02 -9.84
CA SER A 55 -0.37 4.26 -8.46
C SER A 55 -1.71 3.59 -8.14
N LYS A 56 -2.66 3.62 -9.09
CA LYS A 56 -3.93 2.88 -9.00
C LYS A 56 -3.72 1.37 -8.97
N ILE A 57 -2.77 0.83 -9.75
CA ILE A 57 -2.42 -0.60 -9.73
C ILE A 57 -1.85 -1.00 -8.37
N VAL A 58 -0.90 -0.24 -7.80
CA VAL A 58 -0.34 -0.53 -6.47
C VAL A 58 -1.43 -0.47 -5.39
N LEU A 59 -2.35 0.49 -5.48
CA LEU A 59 -3.51 0.56 -4.59
C LEU A 59 -4.40 -0.69 -4.73
N LYS A 60 -4.66 -1.17 -5.95
CA LYS A 60 -5.42 -2.41 -6.18
C LYS A 60 -4.74 -3.63 -5.58
N TYR A 61 -3.42 -3.80 -5.74
CA TYR A 61 -2.69 -4.90 -5.09
C TYR A 61 -2.84 -4.86 -3.58
N PHE A 62 -2.72 -3.68 -2.97
CA PHE A 62 -2.89 -3.52 -1.53
C PHE A 62 -4.28 -3.92 -1.03
N LEU A 63 -5.32 -3.62 -1.80
CA LEU A 63 -6.71 -3.99 -1.49
C LEU A 63 -6.98 -5.47 -1.74
N ALA A 64 -6.49 -6.03 -2.85
CA ALA A 64 -6.61 -7.45 -3.18
C ALA A 64 -5.97 -8.33 -2.09
N GLU A 65 -4.78 -7.94 -1.63
CA GLU A 65 -4.10 -8.59 -0.51
C GLU A 65 -4.88 -8.49 0.80
N GLY A 66 -5.70 -7.47 0.96
CA GLY A 66 -6.67 -7.38 2.06
C GLY A 66 -7.73 -8.46 2.03
N ILE A 67 -8.36 -8.63 0.87
CA ILE A 67 -9.42 -9.61 0.67
C ILE A 67 -8.87 -11.03 0.86
N VAL A 68 -7.76 -11.35 0.21
CA VAL A 68 -7.14 -12.69 0.26
C VAL A 68 -6.67 -13.03 1.68
N SER A 69 -6.06 -12.08 2.38
CA SER A 69 -5.65 -12.25 3.79
C SER A 69 -6.81 -12.19 4.80
N LYS A 70 -8.07 -12.01 4.36
CA LYS A 70 -9.27 -11.87 5.22
C LYS A 70 -9.18 -10.69 6.19
N HIS A 71 -8.55 -9.60 5.75
CA HIS A 71 -8.49 -8.32 6.46
C HIS A 71 -9.75 -7.49 6.16
N SER A 72 -10.12 -6.62 7.11
CA SER A 72 -11.15 -5.61 6.84
C SER A 72 -10.58 -4.56 5.91
N THR A 73 -11.33 -4.16 4.90
CA THR A 73 -10.86 -3.22 3.87
C THR A 73 -11.79 -2.02 3.80
N LEU A 74 -11.23 -0.82 3.75
CA LEU A 74 -11.96 0.43 3.53
C LEU A 74 -11.41 1.08 2.28
N ILE A 75 -12.28 1.39 1.32
CA ILE A 75 -11.91 2.12 0.10
C ILE A 75 -12.67 3.44 0.00
N ALA A 76 -11.94 4.52 -0.23
CA ALA A 76 -12.47 5.87 -0.34
C ALA A 76 -12.01 6.53 -1.64
N SER A 77 -12.94 7.17 -2.36
CA SER A 77 -12.62 7.99 -3.52
C SER A 77 -13.77 8.96 -3.84
N GLN A 78 -13.43 10.13 -4.37
CA GLN A 78 -14.40 11.04 -5.00
C GLN A 78 -14.29 11.07 -6.53
N ASP A 79 -13.17 10.61 -7.08
CA ASP A 79 -12.90 10.58 -8.52
C ASP A 79 -13.63 9.44 -9.23
N VAL A 80 -13.62 8.27 -8.62
CA VAL A 80 -14.20 7.05 -9.19
C VAL A 80 -15.08 6.40 -8.14
N ASN A 81 -16.18 5.78 -8.56
CA ASN A 81 -16.97 4.97 -7.64
C ASN A 81 -16.07 3.85 -7.04
N PRO A 82 -15.87 3.80 -5.71
CA PRO A 82 -15.02 2.81 -5.06
C PRO A 82 -15.38 1.36 -5.41
N SER A 83 -16.65 1.07 -5.68
CA SER A 83 -17.10 -0.26 -6.12
C SER A 83 -16.49 -0.68 -7.47
N ASN A 84 -16.20 0.25 -8.36
CA ASN A 84 -15.53 -0.04 -9.63
C ASN A 84 -14.06 -0.44 -9.39
N ILE A 85 -13.38 0.21 -8.45
CA ILE A 85 -11.99 -0.16 -8.08
C ILE A 85 -11.95 -1.60 -7.55
N ILE A 86 -12.90 -1.97 -6.69
CA ILE A 86 -12.98 -3.32 -6.11
C ILE A 86 -13.31 -4.39 -7.17
N LYS A 87 -14.15 -4.09 -8.16
CA LYS A 87 -14.46 -5.02 -9.28
C LYS A 87 -13.28 -5.29 -10.21
N GLU A 88 -12.31 -4.38 -10.25
CA GLU A 88 -11.11 -4.47 -11.07
C GLU A 88 -9.88 -4.95 -10.27
N LEU A 89 -10.07 -5.56 -9.10
CA LEU A 89 -8.96 -6.12 -8.32
C LEU A 89 -8.40 -7.36 -9.01
N PRO A 90 -7.07 -7.54 -9.04
CA PRO A 90 -6.47 -8.68 -9.70
C PRO A 90 -6.73 -9.99 -8.95
N ALA A 91 -6.80 -11.09 -9.70
CA ALA A 91 -6.94 -12.44 -9.14
C ALA A 91 -5.60 -12.97 -8.63
N VAL A 92 -5.63 -13.79 -7.58
CA VAL A 92 -4.45 -14.51 -7.08
C VAL A 92 -4.05 -15.58 -8.07
N ILE A 93 -2.73 -15.78 -8.24
CA ILE A 93 -2.20 -16.90 -9.01
C ILE A 93 -2.27 -18.16 -8.13
N GLU A 94 -3.11 -19.12 -8.52
CA GLU A 94 -3.41 -20.33 -7.72
C GLU A 94 -2.17 -21.20 -7.41
N SER A 95 -1.05 -21.04 -8.12
CA SER A 95 0.20 -21.75 -7.82
C SER A 95 0.89 -21.30 -6.53
N ASP A 96 0.47 -20.18 -5.94
CA ASP A 96 1.06 -19.58 -4.74
C ASP A 96 0.24 -19.82 -3.46
N THR A 97 -0.70 -20.77 -3.48
CA THR A 97 -1.23 -21.32 -2.22
C THR A 97 -0.05 -21.72 -1.34
N GLU A 98 -0.06 -21.26 -0.08
CA GLU A 98 1.00 -21.35 0.94
C GLU A 98 2.00 -22.50 0.75
N PRO A 99 3.29 -22.34 1.13
CA PRO A 99 4.21 -23.46 1.20
C PRO A 99 3.75 -24.43 2.30
N GLU A 100 2.84 -25.35 1.95
CA GLU A 100 2.66 -26.57 2.71
C GLU A 100 4.04 -27.23 2.76
N SER A 101 4.55 -27.38 3.98
CA SER A 101 5.76 -28.12 4.28
C SER A 101 5.61 -29.59 3.85
N LYS A 102 5.84 -29.87 2.57
CA LYS A 102 6.02 -31.23 2.05
C LYS A 102 7.36 -31.28 1.34
N PRO A 103 8.35 -32.06 1.84
CA PRO A 103 9.60 -32.23 1.13
C PRO A 103 9.36 -33.19 -0.04
N SER A 104 9.04 -32.66 -1.22
CA SER A 104 9.05 -33.45 -2.45
C SER A 104 10.50 -33.57 -2.94
N LYS A 105 11.12 -34.71 -2.63
CA LYS A 105 12.32 -35.18 -3.33
C LYS A 105 11.94 -35.45 -4.79
N ILE A 106 12.33 -34.57 -5.71
CA ILE A 106 12.33 -34.90 -7.14
C ILE A 106 13.76 -35.27 -7.53
N SER A 107 14.01 -36.57 -7.52
CA SER A 107 15.08 -37.23 -8.25
C SER A 107 14.69 -37.31 -9.73
N GLY A 108 15.52 -36.81 -10.65
CA GLY A 108 15.31 -37.05 -12.08
C GLY A 108 16.01 -36.08 -13.03
N ASP A 109 17.33 -36.24 -13.13
CA ASP A 109 18.15 -36.16 -14.34
C ASP A 109 17.70 -35.24 -15.51
N ILE A 110 18.39 -34.10 -15.67
CA ILE A 110 18.49 -33.40 -16.97
C ILE A 110 19.97 -33.23 -17.29
N ASN A 111 20.42 -33.96 -18.31
CA ASN A 111 21.69 -33.80 -19.00
C ASN A 111 21.91 -32.34 -19.43
N LYS A 112 22.53 -31.54 -18.55
CA LYS A 112 22.96 -30.17 -18.83
C LYS A 112 24.44 -30.21 -19.25
N MET A 113 24.75 -29.86 -20.49
CA MET A 113 26.12 -29.75 -21.01
C MET A 113 27.00 -28.92 -20.05
N LYS A 114 28.06 -29.54 -19.53
CA LYS A 114 28.99 -28.94 -18.57
C LYS A 114 30.24 -28.42 -19.29
N ILE A 115 30.29 -27.12 -19.58
CA ILE A 115 31.50 -26.47 -20.12
C ILE A 115 32.27 -25.70 -19.04
N ALA A 116 31.66 -25.36 -17.89
CA ALA A 116 32.35 -24.57 -16.86
C ALA A 116 31.93 -24.94 -15.43
N PHE A 117 32.55 -25.98 -14.87
CA PHE A 117 32.34 -26.44 -13.49
C PHE A 117 32.69 -25.36 -12.44
N ARG A 118 33.58 -24.42 -12.76
CA ARG A 118 34.04 -23.38 -11.82
C ARG A 118 32.99 -22.29 -11.51
N TYR A 119 31.99 -22.09 -12.36
CA TYR A 119 30.92 -21.10 -12.12
C TYR A 119 29.70 -21.69 -11.41
N GLN A 120 29.67 -23.00 -11.17
CA GLN A 120 28.53 -23.67 -10.56
C GLN A 120 28.30 -23.28 -9.09
N ASN A 121 29.35 -22.79 -8.41
CA ASN A 121 29.32 -22.42 -6.99
C ASN A 121 29.53 -20.92 -6.75
N LEU A 122 29.47 -20.08 -7.79
CA LEU A 122 29.38 -18.65 -7.57
C LEU A 122 27.96 -18.32 -7.11
N PRO A 123 27.78 -17.49 -6.07
CA PRO A 123 26.47 -16.93 -5.78
C PRO A 123 26.04 -16.15 -7.02
N THR A 124 25.06 -16.66 -7.75
CA THR A 124 24.30 -15.84 -8.68
C THR A 124 23.63 -14.76 -7.85
N THR A 125 23.96 -13.49 -8.10
CA THR A 125 23.42 -12.33 -7.38
C THR A 125 21.89 -12.21 -7.50
N ASP A 126 21.26 -13.03 -8.35
CA ASP A 126 19.80 -13.08 -8.53
C ASP A 126 19.10 -14.10 -7.61
N SER A 127 19.84 -14.84 -6.78
CA SER A 127 19.30 -15.81 -5.82
C SER A 127 19.78 -15.57 -4.39
N SER A 128 19.97 -14.30 -4.02
CA SER A 128 20.03 -13.88 -2.62
C SER A 128 18.69 -13.34 -2.13
N THR A 129 17.57 -13.88 -2.63
CA THR A 129 16.33 -13.85 -1.86
C THR A 129 16.58 -14.75 -0.66
N CYS A 130 17.00 -14.10 0.44
CA CYS A 130 16.92 -14.64 1.79
C CYS A 130 15.65 -15.49 1.91
N ASN A 131 15.71 -16.65 2.58
CA ASN A 131 14.55 -17.47 2.97
C ASN A 131 13.59 -16.70 3.91
N VAL A 132 13.15 -15.51 3.51
CA VAL A 132 12.11 -14.72 4.13
C VAL A 132 10.83 -15.33 3.58
N LYS A 133 10.05 -15.95 4.45
CA LYS A 133 8.69 -16.36 4.11
C LYS A 133 7.99 -15.15 3.50
N HIS A 134 7.72 -15.22 2.21
CA HIS A 134 7.01 -14.17 1.51
C HIS A 134 5.57 -14.14 2.04
N ILE A 135 5.11 -12.98 2.53
CA ILE A 135 3.79 -12.84 3.18
C ILE A 135 2.68 -12.57 2.18
N GLY A 136 3.01 -11.93 1.06
CA GLY A 136 2.05 -11.59 0.03
C GLY A 136 1.80 -12.73 -0.95
N HIS A 137 0.75 -12.57 -1.72
CA HIS A 137 0.45 -13.46 -2.84
C HIS A 137 0.94 -12.82 -4.15
N PHE A 138 1.06 -13.64 -5.19
CA PHE A 138 1.21 -13.12 -6.54
C PHE A 138 -0.14 -13.01 -7.21
N TYR A 139 -0.25 -12.05 -8.11
CA TYR A 139 -1.50 -11.60 -8.68
C TYR A 139 -1.36 -11.46 -10.19
N ASP A 140 -2.42 -11.84 -10.91
CA ASP A 140 -2.52 -11.73 -12.36
C ASP A 140 -3.38 -10.50 -12.71
N LEU A 141 -2.76 -9.47 -13.30
CA LEU A 141 -3.46 -8.25 -13.73
C LEU A 141 -4.40 -8.49 -14.93
N SER A 142 -4.25 -9.61 -15.66
CA SER A 142 -5.11 -9.93 -16.79
C SER A 142 -6.47 -10.49 -16.38
N LYS A 143 -6.61 -10.88 -15.09
CA LYS A 143 -7.82 -11.50 -14.55
C LYS A 143 -8.30 -10.74 -13.33
N ASN A 144 -9.61 -10.60 -13.20
CA ASN A 144 -10.22 -10.01 -12.03
C ASN A 144 -10.53 -11.08 -10.97
N MET A 145 -10.46 -10.68 -9.70
CA MET A 145 -10.86 -11.47 -8.55
C MET A 145 -12.32 -11.93 -8.66
N SER A 146 -12.62 -13.11 -8.14
CA SER A 146 -13.98 -13.65 -8.20
C SER A 146 -14.96 -12.79 -7.39
N LEU A 147 -16.20 -12.65 -7.89
CA LEU A 147 -17.23 -11.89 -7.18
C LEU A 147 -17.57 -12.52 -5.83
N SER A 148 -17.48 -13.85 -5.71
CA SER A 148 -17.72 -14.56 -4.45
C SER A 148 -16.70 -14.20 -3.38
N ASP A 149 -15.42 -14.01 -3.74
CA ASP A 149 -14.40 -13.58 -2.77
C ASP A 149 -14.66 -12.15 -2.28
N ILE A 150 -15.10 -11.27 -3.19
CA ILE A 150 -15.45 -9.88 -2.87
C ILE A 150 -16.69 -9.82 -1.96
N GLU A 151 -17.73 -10.60 -2.27
CA GLU A 151 -18.98 -10.64 -1.49
C GLU A 151 -18.80 -11.24 -0.10
N ASN A 152 -17.89 -12.20 0.06
CA ASN A 152 -17.57 -12.81 1.35
C ASN A 152 -16.62 -11.96 2.21
N SER A 153 -16.12 -10.84 1.68
CA SER A 153 -15.14 -9.99 2.35
C SER A 153 -15.79 -8.79 3.04
N ASP A 154 -15.19 -8.35 4.14
CA ASP A 154 -15.60 -7.11 4.82
C ASP A 154 -14.99 -5.90 4.12
N ILE A 155 -15.79 -5.26 3.26
CA ILE A 155 -15.39 -4.08 2.49
C ILE A 155 -16.33 -2.92 2.80
N TYR A 156 -15.77 -1.83 3.30
CA TYR A 156 -16.47 -0.56 3.51
C TYR A 156 -16.17 0.42 2.36
N TYR A 157 -17.24 0.92 1.73
CA TYR A 157 -17.15 1.86 0.61
C TYR A 157 -17.49 3.28 1.07
N TRP A 158 -16.58 4.22 0.82
CA TRP A 158 -16.80 5.63 1.07
C TRP A 158 -16.83 6.43 -0.23
N THR A 159 -17.97 7.04 -0.54
CA THR A 159 -18.21 7.77 -1.80
C THR A 159 -18.34 9.29 -1.64
N GLY A 160 -18.28 9.81 -0.42
CA GLY A 160 -18.49 11.24 -0.16
C GLY A 160 -19.89 11.76 -0.50
N GLN A 161 -20.91 10.90 -0.62
CA GLN A 161 -22.29 11.33 -0.93
C GLN A 161 -23.04 11.93 0.28
N ARG A 162 -22.54 11.71 1.51
CA ARG A 162 -23.17 12.16 2.77
C ARG A 162 -22.33 13.23 3.47
N ILE A 163 -21.92 14.26 2.72
CA ILE A 163 -21.10 15.34 3.27
C ILE A 163 -21.98 16.28 4.09
N GLU A 164 -21.92 16.13 5.41
CA GLU A 164 -22.56 17.06 6.34
C GLU A 164 -21.69 18.30 6.57
N ASN A 165 -22.28 19.47 6.38
CA ASN A 165 -21.65 20.74 6.71
C ASN A 165 -21.75 20.97 8.23
N GLY A 166 -20.63 20.90 8.97
CA GLY A 166 -20.70 21.17 10.41
C GLY A 166 -19.43 21.00 11.24
N SER A 167 -18.31 20.54 10.68
CA SER A 167 -17.05 20.43 11.42
C SER A 167 -16.15 21.63 11.14
N LYS A 168 -15.53 22.19 12.19
CA LYS A 168 -14.60 23.33 12.10
C LYS A 168 -13.15 22.90 11.79
N THR A 169 -12.85 21.60 11.75
CA THR A 169 -11.47 21.10 11.67
C THR A 169 -10.85 21.29 10.29
N PHE A 170 -11.57 20.89 9.24
CA PHE A 170 -11.17 21.13 7.85
C PHE A 170 -12.14 22.09 7.18
N THR A 171 -11.65 22.95 6.29
CA THR A 171 -12.53 23.77 5.43
C THR A 171 -13.26 22.91 4.41
N ASN A 172 -12.64 21.81 3.98
CA ASN A 172 -13.24 20.80 3.13
C ASN A 172 -14.06 19.81 3.97
N PRO A 173 -15.39 19.77 3.80
CA PRO A 173 -16.25 18.88 4.57
C PRO A 173 -16.07 17.40 4.20
N ALA A 174 -15.56 17.07 3.00
CA ALA A 174 -15.25 15.70 2.60
C ALA A 174 -14.18 15.06 3.49
N TYR A 175 -13.10 15.77 3.79
CA TYR A 175 -12.03 15.28 4.69
C TYR A 175 -12.53 15.07 6.11
N ASN A 176 -13.39 15.97 6.60
CA ASN A 176 -14.00 15.82 7.92
C ASN A 176 -14.85 14.53 7.99
N GLU A 177 -15.68 14.30 6.99
CA GLU A 177 -16.59 13.17 6.98
C GLU A 177 -15.83 11.84 6.76
N LEU A 178 -14.87 11.80 5.83
CA LEU A 178 -14.01 10.63 5.64
C LEU A 178 -13.25 10.27 6.93
N LEU A 179 -12.63 11.25 7.60
CA LEU A 179 -11.90 10.98 8.86
C LEU A 179 -12.84 10.47 9.96
N LYS A 180 -14.07 11.00 10.05
CA LYS A 180 -15.11 10.50 10.96
C LYS A 180 -15.50 9.06 10.62
N SER A 181 -15.73 8.76 9.35
CA SER A 181 -16.11 7.43 8.86
C SER A 181 -15.02 6.40 9.14
N ILE A 182 -13.75 6.73 8.89
CA ILE A 182 -12.61 5.88 9.27
C ILE A 182 -12.57 5.66 10.78
N LYS A 183 -12.72 6.73 11.58
CA LYS A 183 -12.73 6.63 13.05
C LYS A 183 -13.88 5.77 13.57
N ASN A 184 -15.06 5.86 12.95
CA ASN A 184 -16.23 5.07 13.31
C ASN A 184 -16.00 3.60 13.01
N LYS A 185 -15.53 3.26 11.80
CA LYS A 185 -15.16 1.87 11.44
C LYS A 185 -14.12 1.29 12.40
N ILE A 186 -13.07 2.06 12.74
CA ILE A 186 -12.05 1.64 13.74
C ILE A 186 -12.68 1.34 15.10
N LYS A 187 -13.63 2.17 15.54
CA LYS A 187 -14.30 2.02 16.84
C LYS A 187 -15.30 0.86 16.87
N GLU A 188 -16.15 0.75 15.84
CA GLU A 188 -17.21 -0.25 15.74
C GLU A 188 -16.63 -1.66 15.70
N GLU A 189 -15.56 -1.85 14.93
CA GLU A 189 -14.90 -3.15 14.76
C GLU A 189 -13.72 -3.37 15.70
N LYS A 190 -13.55 -2.48 16.68
CA LYS A 190 -12.58 -2.65 17.78
C LYS A 190 -11.13 -2.80 17.30
N PHE A 191 -10.72 -1.98 16.33
CA PHE A 191 -9.36 -1.98 15.80
C PHE A 191 -8.36 -1.16 16.64
N PHE A 192 -8.80 -0.41 17.67
CA PHE A 192 -7.82 0.31 18.49
C PHE A 192 -6.90 -0.66 19.24
N LEU A 193 -5.66 -0.24 19.48
CA LEU A 193 -4.67 -1.07 20.18
C LEU A 193 -5.12 -1.50 21.58
N LYS A 194 -5.94 -0.67 22.24
CA LYS A 194 -6.52 -0.91 23.56
C LYS A 194 -7.66 -1.93 23.56
N ASP A 195 -8.28 -2.17 22.41
CA ASP A 195 -9.43 -3.04 22.31
C ASP A 195 -9.01 -4.51 22.31
N ASN A 196 -9.93 -5.37 22.73
CA ASN A 196 -9.68 -6.80 22.85
C ASN A 196 -10.79 -7.63 22.18
N PRO A 197 -10.87 -7.61 20.84
CA PRO A 197 -11.86 -8.42 20.11
C PRO A 197 -11.54 -9.91 20.23
N GLU A 198 -12.57 -10.75 20.04
CA GLU A 198 -12.46 -12.21 20.04
C GLU A 198 -11.54 -12.69 18.92
N LYS A 199 -11.77 -12.19 17.70
CA LYS A 199 -10.90 -12.38 16.54
C LYS A 199 -10.24 -11.04 16.18
N ARG A 200 -8.91 -10.99 16.21
CA ARG A 200 -8.15 -9.82 15.75
C ARG A 200 -7.98 -9.88 14.24
N SER A 201 -8.17 -8.74 13.59
CA SER A 201 -7.91 -8.52 12.18
C SER A 201 -7.20 -7.17 11.99
N ILE A 202 -6.82 -6.86 10.76
CA ILE A 202 -6.24 -5.58 10.36
C ILE A 202 -7.21 -4.84 9.46
N LEU A 203 -7.25 -3.52 9.61
CA LEU A 203 -7.97 -2.62 8.72
C LEU A 203 -7.01 -2.05 7.67
N ARG A 204 -7.22 -2.39 6.40
CA ARG A 204 -6.52 -1.81 5.25
C ARG A 204 -7.36 -0.67 4.68
N ILE A 205 -6.82 0.55 4.72
CA ILE A 205 -7.51 1.78 4.28
C ILE A 205 -6.88 2.21 2.96
N GLY A 206 -7.58 2.05 1.84
CA GLY A 206 -7.19 2.61 0.55
C GLY A 206 -7.91 3.93 0.29
N ILE A 207 -7.19 4.98 -0.06
CA ILE A 207 -7.77 6.26 -0.47
C ILE A 207 -7.21 6.63 -1.84
N HIS A 208 -8.09 6.68 -2.84
CA HIS A 208 -7.73 6.94 -4.23
C HIS A 208 -7.81 8.43 -4.56
N SER A 209 -6.74 8.94 -5.18
CA SER A 209 -6.55 10.30 -5.70
C SER A 209 -6.94 11.39 -4.69
N LEU A 210 -6.52 11.22 -3.44
CA LEU A 210 -6.77 12.16 -2.37
C LEU A 210 -6.23 13.55 -2.73
N GLY A 211 -7.09 14.57 -2.70
CA GLY A 211 -6.72 15.94 -3.04
C GLY A 211 -6.88 16.29 -4.52
N SER A 212 -7.34 15.37 -5.36
CA SER A 212 -7.71 15.72 -6.73
C SER A 212 -8.74 16.86 -6.78
N PRO A 213 -8.96 17.48 -7.95
CA PRO A 213 -10.00 18.50 -8.11
C PRO A 213 -11.40 18.03 -7.71
N MET A 214 -11.67 16.73 -7.74
CA MET A 214 -12.97 16.17 -7.29
C MET A 214 -13.18 16.29 -5.78
N TRP A 215 -12.09 16.34 -5.00
CA TRP A 215 -12.14 16.58 -3.56
C TRP A 215 -12.37 18.04 -3.20
N LEU A 216 -12.22 18.98 -4.15
CA LEU A 216 -12.37 20.39 -3.85
C LEU A 216 -13.85 20.77 -3.66
N PRO A 217 -14.16 21.63 -2.67
CA PRO A 217 -15.50 22.20 -2.56
C PRO A 217 -15.88 22.93 -3.85
N HIS A 218 -17.14 22.80 -4.28
CA HIS A 218 -17.70 23.28 -5.56
C HIS A 218 -17.53 24.79 -5.87
N ARG A 219 -16.89 25.56 -5.00
CA ARG A 219 -16.68 27.02 -5.12
C ARG A 219 -15.22 27.45 -5.05
N LYS A 220 -14.29 26.52 -4.96
CA LYS A 220 -12.85 26.81 -4.92
C LYS A 220 -12.23 26.62 -6.31
N SER A 221 -11.53 27.63 -6.79
CA SER A 221 -10.71 27.53 -8.01
C SER A 221 -9.53 26.58 -7.77
N ILE A 222 -9.05 25.92 -8.82
CA ILE A 222 -7.85 25.07 -8.78
C ILE A 222 -6.63 25.86 -8.24
N HIS A 223 -6.57 27.17 -8.48
CA HIS A 223 -5.51 28.04 -7.95
C HIS A 223 -5.53 28.18 -6.42
N SER A 224 -6.58 27.70 -5.75
CA SER A 224 -6.68 27.70 -4.29
C SER A 224 -6.30 26.35 -3.65
N ILE A 225 -5.85 25.36 -4.44
CA ILE A 225 -5.48 24.03 -3.93
C ILE A 225 -4.37 24.12 -2.88
N ASP A 226 -3.34 24.94 -3.13
CA ASP A 226 -2.20 25.15 -2.22
C ASP A 226 -2.51 26.06 -1.03
N SER A 227 -3.55 26.90 -1.14
CA SER A 227 -3.98 27.77 -0.05
C SER A 227 -4.61 26.99 1.11
N SER A 228 -5.13 25.80 0.80
CA SER A 228 -5.83 24.92 1.72
C SER A 228 -4.87 23.96 2.40
N ARG A 229 -4.54 24.22 3.67
CA ARG A 229 -3.79 23.28 4.54
C ARG A 229 -4.59 22.02 4.93
N ASP A 230 -5.79 21.85 4.39
CA ASP A 230 -6.64 20.73 4.78
C ASP A 230 -6.08 19.37 4.36
N LEU A 231 -5.35 19.28 3.23
CA LEU A 231 -4.81 18.01 2.75
C LEU A 231 -3.71 17.49 3.68
N ASP A 232 -2.67 18.29 3.93
CA ASP A 232 -1.57 17.89 4.81
C ASP A 232 -2.04 17.72 6.27
N MET A 233 -3.00 18.54 6.73
CA MET A 233 -3.64 18.34 8.02
C MET A 233 -4.46 17.03 8.06
N PHE A 234 -5.18 16.69 6.99
CA PHE A 234 -5.94 15.44 6.94
C PHE A 234 -5.01 14.23 7.02
N ILE A 235 -3.92 14.21 6.24
CA ILE A 235 -2.91 13.15 6.29
C ILE A 235 -2.29 13.05 7.68
N PHE A 236 -1.98 14.19 8.31
CA PHE A 236 -1.47 14.23 9.68
C PHE A 236 -2.47 13.62 10.68
N CYS A 237 -3.74 14.00 10.62
CA CYS A 237 -4.78 13.46 11.48
C CYS A 237 -5.05 11.98 11.23
N LEU A 238 -5.03 11.54 9.96
CA LEU A 238 -5.14 10.14 9.57
C LEU A 238 -3.98 9.33 10.16
N ARG A 239 -2.74 9.84 10.06
CA ARG A 239 -1.56 9.23 10.67
C ARG A 239 -1.72 9.06 12.17
N ALA A 240 -2.16 10.11 12.87
CA ALA A 240 -2.40 10.04 14.31
C ALA A 240 -3.46 8.98 14.67
N LEU A 241 -4.53 8.86 13.88
CA LEU A 241 -5.58 7.88 14.08
C LEU A 241 -5.07 6.45 13.84
N VAL A 242 -4.45 6.21 12.68
CA VAL A 242 -3.94 4.91 12.26
C VAL A 242 -2.84 4.41 13.21
N ARG A 243 -1.98 5.31 13.73
CA ARG A 243 -0.94 4.97 14.73
C ARG A 243 -1.49 4.31 15.99
N SER A 244 -2.74 4.60 16.35
CA SER A 244 -3.40 4.08 17.55
C SER A 244 -4.26 2.83 17.30
N ALA A 245 -4.21 2.26 16.09
CA ALA A 245 -5.04 1.15 15.65
C ALA A 245 -4.25 0.06 14.90
N TYR A 246 -4.83 -1.14 14.81
CA TYR A 246 -4.39 -2.22 13.92
C TYR A 246 -4.83 -1.91 12.49
N ALA A 247 -4.30 -0.82 11.92
CA ALA A 247 -4.66 -0.36 10.59
C ALA A 247 -3.43 0.08 9.79
N VAL A 248 -3.52 0.05 8.46
CA VAL A 248 -2.55 0.64 7.53
C VAL A 248 -3.32 1.40 6.49
N ALA A 249 -2.91 2.64 6.22
CA ALA A 249 -3.50 3.44 5.15
C ALA A 249 -2.54 3.58 3.98
N VAL A 250 -3.03 3.31 2.77
CA VAL A 250 -2.37 3.62 1.50
C VAL A 250 -3.20 4.69 0.82
N ILE A 251 -2.59 5.85 0.58
CA ILE A 251 -3.22 6.99 -0.07
C ILE A 251 -2.47 7.29 -1.37
N THR A 252 -3.20 7.54 -2.45
CA THR A 252 -2.62 8.05 -3.69
C THR A 252 -2.96 9.53 -3.82
N VAL A 253 -2.01 10.36 -4.26
CA VAL A 253 -2.16 11.82 -4.35
C VAL A 253 -1.66 12.30 -5.72
N PRO A 254 -2.43 13.09 -6.49
CA PRO A 254 -1.99 13.70 -7.75
C PRO A 254 -1.03 14.86 -7.48
N THR A 255 0.22 14.52 -7.16
CA THR A 255 1.22 15.50 -6.68
C THR A 255 1.65 16.50 -7.76
N HIS A 256 1.50 16.15 -9.03
CA HIS A 256 1.71 17.04 -10.17
C HIS A 256 0.77 18.27 -10.20
N LEU A 257 -0.29 18.28 -9.37
CA LEU A 257 -1.20 19.42 -9.20
C LEU A 257 -0.79 20.40 -8.10
N TYR A 258 0.25 20.07 -7.32
CA TYR A 258 0.66 20.82 -6.14
C TYR A 258 2.04 21.45 -6.30
N HIS A 259 2.27 22.57 -5.62
CA HIS A 259 3.61 23.12 -5.48
C HIS A 259 4.50 22.27 -4.56
N GLU A 260 5.81 22.28 -4.78
CA GLU A 260 6.80 21.50 -4.03
C GLU A 260 6.65 21.64 -2.51
N ILE A 261 6.41 22.86 -2.01
CA ILE A 261 6.23 23.11 -0.57
C ILE A 261 5.01 22.37 0.00
N SER A 262 3.90 22.32 -0.74
CA SER A 262 2.69 21.60 -0.34
C SER A 262 2.92 20.09 -0.37
N LEU A 263 3.64 19.62 -1.39
CA LEU A 263 4.04 18.22 -1.54
C LEU A 263 4.93 17.76 -0.38
N ASP A 264 5.98 18.53 -0.06
CA ASP A 264 6.90 18.24 1.04
C ASP A 264 6.16 18.11 2.38
N ARG A 265 5.14 18.94 2.60
CA ARG A 265 4.28 18.83 3.80
C ARG A 265 3.48 17.54 3.81
N CYS A 266 2.93 17.13 2.67
CA CYS A 266 2.20 15.86 2.56
C CYS A 266 3.12 14.66 2.82
N ILE A 267 4.32 14.65 2.22
CA ILE A 267 5.37 13.65 2.46
C ILE A 267 5.80 13.66 3.93
N HIS A 268 5.96 14.83 4.54
CA HIS A 268 6.33 14.94 5.95
C HIS A 268 5.23 14.39 6.89
N SER A 269 3.96 14.58 6.51
CA SER A 269 2.78 14.10 7.24
C SER A 269 2.53 12.59 7.07
N SER A 270 3.08 11.92 6.06
CA SER A 270 3.03 10.46 5.93
C SER A 270 4.16 9.76 6.73
N ASP A 271 4.17 8.43 6.76
CA ASP A 271 5.28 7.63 7.32
C ASP A 271 6.18 7.10 6.21
N ILE A 272 5.56 6.63 5.12
CA ILE A 272 6.24 6.15 3.92
C ILE A 272 5.75 7.03 2.76
N ALA A 273 6.65 7.43 1.88
CA ALA A 273 6.30 8.10 0.64
C ALA A 273 7.08 7.48 -0.51
N MET A 274 6.38 7.26 -1.63
CA MET A 274 6.95 6.72 -2.84
C MET A 274 6.31 7.35 -4.06
N ARG A 275 7.07 7.44 -5.16
CA ARG A 275 6.65 8.04 -6.42
C ARG A 275 6.85 7.06 -7.55
N LEU A 276 5.83 6.91 -8.38
CA LEU A 276 5.87 6.15 -9.62
C LEU A 276 5.81 7.14 -10.78
N GLN A 277 6.77 7.05 -11.70
CA GLN A 277 6.83 7.87 -12.89
C GLN A 277 6.87 6.97 -14.12
N ALA A 278 5.74 6.86 -14.83
CA ALA A 278 5.68 6.17 -16.11
C ALA A 278 6.55 6.85 -17.17
N PHE A 279 7.10 6.06 -18.10
CA PHE A 279 7.72 6.60 -19.32
C PHE A 279 6.67 6.98 -20.37
N SER A 280 5.50 6.35 -20.35
CA SER A 280 4.38 6.68 -21.23
C SER A 280 4.02 8.17 -21.13
N GLY A 281 4.02 8.88 -22.26
CA GLY A 281 3.74 10.32 -22.30
C GLY A 281 4.93 11.21 -21.93
N THR A 282 6.13 10.65 -21.76
CA THR A 282 7.37 11.39 -21.50
C THR A 282 8.36 11.23 -22.65
N GLU A 283 9.43 12.03 -22.66
CA GLU A 283 10.52 11.92 -23.65
C GLU A 283 11.24 10.55 -23.60
N LEU A 284 11.09 9.80 -22.50
CA LEU A 284 11.72 8.50 -22.30
C LEU A 284 10.94 7.32 -22.89
N GLU A 285 9.71 7.53 -23.39
CA GLU A 285 8.85 6.46 -23.89
C GLU A 285 9.49 5.62 -25.00
N ASN A 286 10.26 6.26 -25.90
CA ASN A 286 10.90 5.60 -27.04
C ASN A 286 12.40 5.36 -26.84
N ASN A 287 12.89 5.41 -25.59
CA ASN A 287 14.30 5.22 -25.31
C ASN A 287 14.70 3.74 -25.42
N GLN A 288 15.53 3.40 -26.41
CA GLN A 288 15.97 2.02 -26.66
C GLN A 288 16.66 1.38 -25.44
N SER A 289 17.43 2.16 -24.67
CA SER A 289 18.16 1.69 -23.50
C SER A 289 17.26 1.36 -22.31
N LEU A 290 16.02 1.83 -22.30
CA LEU A 290 15.04 1.64 -21.23
C LEU A 290 13.83 0.80 -21.68
N SER A 291 13.95 0.11 -22.82
CA SER A 291 12.85 -0.65 -23.42
C SER A 291 12.33 -1.80 -22.57
N ASP A 292 13.13 -2.30 -21.62
CA ASP A 292 12.73 -3.34 -20.66
C ASP A 292 11.94 -2.80 -19.45
N TYR A 293 11.81 -1.48 -19.30
CA TYR A 293 11.17 -0.83 -18.16
C TYR A 293 9.99 0.03 -18.61
N ASN A 294 8.99 0.14 -17.75
CA ASN A 294 7.82 0.99 -17.94
C ASN A 294 7.92 2.34 -17.21
N GLY A 295 8.79 2.46 -16.22
CA GLY A 295 8.97 3.71 -15.50
C GLY A 295 10.03 3.67 -14.40
N PHE A 296 10.12 4.77 -13.67
CA PHE A 296 10.96 4.90 -12.48
C PHE A 296 10.14 4.89 -11.20
N PHE A 297 10.59 4.10 -10.23
CA PHE A 297 10.10 4.06 -8.87
C PHE A 297 11.11 4.76 -7.94
N TYR A 298 10.59 5.67 -7.13
CA TYR A 298 11.37 6.42 -6.14
C TYR A 298 10.81 6.15 -4.75
N LEU A 299 11.65 5.73 -3.81
CA LEU A 299 11.29 5.70 -2.40
C LEU A 299 11.71 7.02 -1.75
N THR A 300 10.79 7.99 -1.67
CA THR A 300 11.11 9.35 -1.20
C THR A 300 11.24 9.44 0.31
N LYS A 301 10.48 8.63 1.05
CA LYS A 301 10.56 8.60 2.52
C LYS A 301 10.27 7.20 3.09
N LEU A 302 11.06 6.82 4.09
CA LEU A 302 10.82 5.66 4.94
C LEU A 302 11.06 6.04 6.40
N ALA A 303 9.99 6.24 7.17
CA ALA A 303 10.11 6.62 8.58
C ALA A 303 10.76 5.52 9.43
N ALA A 304 11.67 5.93 10.32
CA ALA A 304 12.26 5.04 11.33
C ALA A 304 11.25 4.81 12.48
N ILE A 305 10.25 3.96 12.24
CA ILE A 305 9.25 3.65 13.26
C ILE A 305 9.91 2.73 14.29
N ASN A 306 9.74 3.02 15.58
CA ASN A 306 10.31 2.27 16.72
C ASN A 306 11.81 1.96 16.58
N SER A 307 12.55 2.80 15.86
CA SER A 307 13.98 2.64 15.63
C SER A 307 14.63 4.02 15.57
N LEU A 308 15.87 4.10 16.04
CA LEU A 308 16.72 5.28 15.89
C LEU A 308 17.56 5.23 14.60
N ALA A 309 17.60 4.07 13.94
CA ALA A 309 18.30 3.92 12.68
C ALA A 309 17.46 4.52 11.54
N SER A 310 17.95 5.60 10.96
CA SER A 310 17.37 6.15 9.73
C SER A 310 17.61 5.18 8.59
N LYS A 311 16.53 4.64 8.02
CA LYS A 311 16.57 3.96 6.73
C LYS A 311 16.30 4.98 5.64
N HIS A 312 17.20 5.95 5.46
CA HIS A 312 17.09 6.83 4.30
C HIS A 312 17.49 6.01 3.08
N PRO A 313 16.61 5.78 2.10
CA PRO A 313 16.94 4.98 0.93
C PRO A 313 17.94 5.66 -0.02
N GLY A 314 18.52 6.82 0.34
CA GLY A 314 19.22 7.71 -0.59
C GLY A 314 18.34 8.18 -1.75
N SER A 315 18.97 8.80 -2.76
CA SER A 315 18.36 9.07 -4.08
C SER A 315 18.50 7.82 -4.97
N VAL A 316 17.99 6.68 -4.51
CA VAL A 316 18.05 5.44 -5.30
C VAL A 316 16.80 5.38 -6.17
N GLU A 317 17.05 5.37 -7.48
CA GLU A 317 16.04 5.23 -8.52
C GLU A 317 15.96 3.76 -8.93
N TYR A 318 14.76 3.19 -8.96
CA TYR A 318 14.52 1.82 -9.39
C TYR A 318 13.75 1.84 -10.71
N GLY A 319 14.09 0.97 -11.66
CA GLY A 319 13.25 0.70 -12.83
C GLY A 319 12.16 -0.30 -12.48
N PHE A 320 10.95 -0.10 -12.99
CA PHE A 320 9.85 -1.07 -12.91
C PHE A 320 9.22 -1.29 -14.28
#